data_AF-A0A4R4YLE9-F1
#
_entry.id   AF-A0A4R4YLE9-F1
#
_cell.length_a   1.000
_cell.length_b   1.000
_cell.length_c   1.000
_cell.angle_alpha   90.00
_cell.angle_beta   90.00
_cell.angle_gamma   90.00
#
_symmetry.space_group_name_H-M   'P 1'
#
loop_
_entity.id
_entity.type
_entity.pdbx_description
1 polymer ?
#
loop_
_entity_poly.entity_id
_entity_poly.type
_entity_poly.pdbx_seq_one_letter_code
_entity_poly.pdbx_strand_id
1 'polypeptide(L)'
;MTKQPPVDGYCEQCGFNYNTGDLQGTVTLLVRQAADCSMALIKAAAGPDSNVVRLRPEPEVWSAIEYACHVRDVLEVQRFRIAQCLAEDRPVYAPMDRTGRVKQEKYENQDPMEVAAALVRFAKDFGAAARVLTPPELAKLGLYNYPVRMPRSLSWVVRHTAHEIQHHRHDIIGILAKLEPPIVPKPKPVEVETEGETETDGETAEGETAEGETETEAEGESPEAAESVQPAESPESADADPDPARPI
;
A
#
# COMPACT_ATOMS: atom_id res chain seq x y z
N MET A 1 -24.14 16.76 -3.63
CA MET A 1 -22.84 17.40 -3.93
C MET A 1 -21.82 16.81 -2.96
N THR A 2 -20.96 15.89 -3.40
CA THR A 2 -19.83 15.43 -2.59
C THR A 2 -18.88 16.61 -2.42
N LYS A 3 -18.75 17.11 -1.18
CA LYS A 3 -17.86 18.22 -0.82
C LYS A 3 -16.43 17.75 -1.11
N GLN A 4 -15.71 18.44 -1.99
CA GLN A 4 -14.30 18.12 -2.26
C GLN A 4 -13.51 18.24 -0.95
N PRO A 5 -12.58 17.30 -0.67
CA PRO A 5 -11.76 17.39 0.52
C PRO A 5 -10.91 18.67 0.42
N PRO A 6 -10.74 19.40 1.55
CA PRO A 6 -10.08 20.68 1.53
C PRO A 6 -8.59 20.52 1.24
N VAL A 7 -8.01 21.54 0.63
CA VAL A 7 -6.60 21.57 0.21
C VAL A 7 -5.74 22.47 1.09
N ASP A 8 -6.32 22.95 2.17
CA ASP A 8 -5.76 23.72 3.28
C ASP A 8 -6.70 23.60 4.49
N GLY A 9 -6.28 24.11 5.65
CA GLY A 9 -7.13 24.10 6.84
C GLY A 9 -7.44 22.68 7.38
N TYR A 10 -8.68 22.49 7.86
CA TYR A 10 -9.14 21.26 8.50
C TYR A 10 -10.09 20.47 7.59
N CYS A 11 -9.83 19.18 7.42
CA CYS A 11 -10.69 18.25 6.72
C CYS A 11 -11.69 17.58 7.68
N GLU A 12 -12.97 17.93 7.53
CA GLU A 12 -14.06 17.34 8.34
C GLU A 12 -14.27 15.84 8.07
N GLN A 13 -13.90 15.36 6.87
CA GLN A 13 -14.12 13.96 6.47
C GLN A 13 -13.11 13.00 7.09
N CYS A 14 -11.82 13.39 7.13
CA CYS A 14 -10.77 12.52 7.64
C CYS A 14 -10.11 13.02 8.93
N GLY A 15 -10.38 14.26 9.35
CA GLY A 15 -9.79 14.88 10.53
C GLY A 15 -8.38 15.45 10.32
N PHE A 16 -7.83 15.41 9.10
CA PHE A 16 -6.50 15.96 8.82
C PHE A 16 -6.50 17.49 8.92
N ASN A 17 -5.46 18.06 9.53
CA ASN A 17 -5.29 19.51 9.64
C ASN A 17 -3.93 19.94 9.07
N TYR A 18 -3.95 20.72 8.00
CA TYR A 18 -2.76 21.23 7.33
C TYR A 18 -1.91 22.17 8.20
N ASN A 19 -2.51 22.77 9.23
CA ASN A 19 -1.90 23.81 10.04
C ASN A 19 -1.31 23.28 11.36
N THR A 20 -1.34 21.98 11.60
CA THR A 20 -0.87 21.37 12.86
C THR A 20 0.31 20.44 12.64
N GLY A 21 1.15 20.32 13.66
CA GLY A 21 2.30 19.43 13.66
C GLY A 21 3.47 19.94 12.83
N ASP A 22 4.65 19.39 13.10
CA ASP A 22 5.82 19.60 12.25
C ASP A 22 5.81 18.64 11.05
N LEU A 23 6.70 18.90 10.08
CA LEU A 23 6.76 18.12 8.85
C LEU A 23 7.24 16.68 9.08
N GLN A 24 8.14 16.45 10.03
CA GLN A 24 8.68 15.13 10.35
C GLN A 24 7.61 14.26 11.01
N GLY A 25 6.81 14.84 11.90
CA GLY A 25 5.60 14.24 12.46
C GLY A 25 4.59 13.90 11.37
N THR A 26 4.37 14.81 10.42
CA THR A 26 3.49 14.59 9.25
C THR A 26 3.96 13.39 8.40
N VAL A 27 5.25 13.31 8.09
CA VAL A 27 5.81 12.17 7.32
C VAL A 27 5.70 10.87 8.12
N THR A 28 5.92 10.90 9.42
CA THR A 28 5.77 9.73 10.28
C THR A 28 4.32 9.23 10.32
N LEU A 29 3.35 10.15 10.40
CA LEU A 29 1.92 9.84 10.32
C LEU A 29 1.56 9.19 8.98
N LEU A 30 2.02 9.78 7.88
CA LEU A 30 1.82 9.28 6.51
C LEU A 30 2.29 7.82 6.37
N VAL A 31 3.52 7.52 6.82
CA VAL A 31 4.08 6.15 6.74
C VAL A 31 3.26 5.16 7.57
N ARG A 32 2.82 5.55 8.76
CA ARG A 32 1.96 4.71 9.61
C ARG A 32 0.61 4.45 8.95
N GLN A 33 -0.02 5.48 8.37
CA GLN A 33 -1.32 5.34 7.73
C GLN A 33 -1.26 4.49 6.45
N ALA A 34 -0.18 4.56 5.68
CA ALA A 34 0.04 3.66 4.56
C ALA A 34 0.21 2.19 5.03
N ALA A 35 0.90 1.98 6.16
CA ALA A 35 0.99 0.65 6.77
C ALA A 35 -0.39 0.14 7.26
N ASP A 36 -1.24 1.01 7.81
CA ASP A 36 -2.61 0.65 8.17
C ASP A 36 -3.43 0.22 6.93
N CYS A 37 -3.28 0.91 5.80
CA CYS A 37 -3.92 0.51 4.54
C CYS A 37 -3.43 -0.89 4.09
N SER A 38 -2.13 -1.12 4.15
CA SER A 38 -1.52 -2.43 3.85
C SER A 38 -2.08 -3.53 4.74
N MET A 39 -2.14 -3.29 6.05
CA MET A 39 -2.64 -4.29 7.01
C MET A 39 -4.13 -4.59 6.83
N ALA A 40 -4.94 -3.56 6.58
CA ALA A 40 -6.37 -3.73 6.30
C ALA A 40 -6.59 -4.58 5.05
N LEU A 41 -5.83 -4.31 3.97
CA LEU A 41 -5.93 -5.06 2.72
C LEU A 41 -5.47 -6.51 2.90
N ILE A 42 -4.36 -6.76 3.60
CA ILE A 42 -3.85 -8.10 3.88
C ILE A 42 -4.88 -8.92 4.69
N LYS A 43 -5.39 -8.33 5.78
CA LYS A 43 -6.36 -9.00 6.65
C LYS A 43 -7.60 -9.41 5.87
N ALA A 44 -8.16 -8.50 5.08
CA ALA A 44 -9.38 -8.75 4.31
C ALA A 44 -9.16 -9.81 3.23
N ALA A 45 -8.04 -9.74 2.50
CA ALA A 45 -7.71 -10.71 1.45
C ALA A 45 -7.36 -12.11 2.00
N ALA A 46 -6.84 -12.21 3.22
CA ALA A 46 -6.60 -13.47 3.93
C ALA A 46 -7.85 -13.96 4.70
N GLY A 47 -8.95 -13.20 4.66
CA GLY A 47 -10.19 -13.53 5.32
C GLY A 47 -10.96 -14.67 4.65
N PRO A 48 -12.13 -15.05 5.20
CA PRO A 48 -12.95 -16.14 4.68
C PRO A 48 -13.44 -15.93 3.23
N ASP A 49 -13.62 -14.67 2.83
CA ASP A 49 -13.93 -14.29 1.46
C ASP A 49 -12.92 -13.25 0.97
N SER A 50 -11.90 -13.73 0.25
CA SER A 50 -10.85 -12.87 -0.32
C SER A 50 -11.38 -11.90 -1.37
N ASN A 51 -12.57 -12.13 -1.95
CA ASN A 51 -13.17 -11.22 -2.94
C ASN A 51 -13.72 -9.94 -2.29
N VAL A 52 -13.86 -9.89 -0.96
CA VAL A 52 -14.39 -8.70 -0.26
C VAL A 52 -13.61 -7.43 -0.61
N VAL A 53 -12.30 -7.53 -0.85
CA VAL A 53 -11.45 -6.37 -1.21
C VAL A 53 -11.79 -5.79 -2.59
N ARG A 54 -12.45 -6.56 -3.44
CA ARG A 54 -12.85 -6.20 -4.82
C ARG A 54 -14.31 -5.73 -4.89
N LEU A 55 -15.07 -5.86 -3.80
CA LEU A 55 -16.46 -5.43 -3.77
C LEU A 55 -16.54 -3.91 -3.64
N ARG A 56 -17.25 -3.30 -4.57
CA ARG A 56 -17.66 -1.90 -4.48
C ARG A 56 -18.93 -1.81 -3.64
N PRO A 57 -19.00 -0.97 -2.59
CA PRO A 57 -20.20 -0.84 -1.77
C PRO A 57 -21.35 -0.17 -2.54
N GLU A 58 -21.02 0.69 -3.51
CA GLU A 58 -21.93 1.37 -4.42
C GLU A 58 -21.25 1.48 -5.79
N PRO A 59 -21.98 1.52 -6.93
CA PRO A 59 -21.36 1.49 -8.25
C PRO A 59 -20.30 2.58 -8.49
N GLU A 60 -20.53 3.77 -7.95
CA GLU A 60 -19.68 4.96 -8.07
C GLU A 60 -18.56 5.03 -7.02
N VAL A 61 -18.57 4.16 -6.02
CA VAL A 61 -17.56 4.12 -4.94
C VAL A 61 -16.57 3.00 -5.24
N TRP A 62 -15.28 3.33 -5.27
CA TRP A 62 -14.23 2.34 -5.50
C TRP A 62 -14.21 1.28 -4.38
N SER A 63 -13.75 0.08 -4.71
CA SER A 63 -13.52 -1.01 -3.77
C SER A 63 -12.25 -0.75 -2.94
N ALA A 64 -12.04 -1.56 -1.90
CA ALA A 64 -10.87 -1.43 -1.03
C ALA A 64 -9.55 -1.58 -1.81
N ILE A 65 -9.45 -2.52 -2.75
CA ILE A 65 -8.23 -2.71 -3.55
C ILE A 65 -8.00 -1.55 -4.53
N GLU A 66 -9.06 -0.96 -5.08
CA GLU A 66 -8.97 0.18 -5.98
C GLU A 66 -8.46 1.44 -5.25
N TYR A 67 -8.97 1.70 -4.03
CA TYR A 67 -8.42 2.76 -3.18
C TYR A 67 -6.98 2.48 -2.76
N ALA A 68 -6.63 1.22 -2.43
CA ALA A 68 -5.26 0.85 -2.09
C ALA A 68 -4.28 1.08 -3.26
N CYS A 69 -4.66 0.70 -4.47
CA CYS A 69 -3.88 1.01 -5.68
C CYS A 69 -3.75 2.52 -5.88
N HIS A 70 -4.82 3.28 -5.65
CA HIS A 70 -4.77 4.74 -5.72
C HIS A 70 -3.76 5.34 -4.73
N VAL A 71 -3.75 4.89 -3.47
CA VAL A 71 -2.79 5.35 -2.45
C VAL A 71 -1.36 5.02 -2.85
N ARG A 72 -1.11 3.80 -3.34
CA ARG A 72 0.20 3.37 -3.87
C ARG A 72 0.68 4.34 -4.95
N ASP A 73 -0.17 4.65 -5.92
CA ASP A 73 0.18 5.50 -7.05
C ASP A 73 0.35 6.98 -6.64
N VAL A 74 -0.44 7.47 -5.68
CA VAL A 74 -0.27 8.81 -5.09
C VAL A 74 1.11 8.95 -4.46
N LEU A 75 1.56 7.95 -3.68
CA LEU A 75 2.88 7.96 -3.06
C LEU A 75 4.00 8.13 -4.10
N GLU A 76 3.93 7.35 -5.17
CA GLU A 76 4.92 7.37 -6.25
C GLU A 76 4.90 8.70 -7.02
N VAL A 77 3.72 9.14 -7.49
CA VAL A 77 3.57 10.39 -8.23
C VAL A 77 4.03 11.60 -7.41
N GLN A 78 3.68 11.64 -6.12
CA GLN A 78 4.08 12.74 -5.24
C GLN A 78 5.59 12.72 -4.96
N ARG A 79 6.21 11.54 -4.88
CA ARG A 79 7.67 11.41 -4.78
C ARG A 79 8.36 11.94 -6.05
N PHE A 80 7.83 11.64 -7.24
CA PHE A 80 8.36 12.20 -8.49
C PHE A 80 8.22 13.72 -8.55
N ARG A 81 7.12 14.28 -8.04
CA ARG A 81 6.94 15.74 -7.98
C ARG A 81 7.94 16.42 -7.04
N ILE A 82 8.33 15.77 -5.95
CA ILE A 82 9.45 16.25 -5.10
C ILE A 82 10.72 16.32 -5.94
N ALA A 83 11.10 15.23 -6.61
CA ALA A 83 12.31 15.17 -7.43
C ALA A 83 12.29 16.24 -8.55
N GLN A 84 11.16 16.40 -9.24
CA GLN A 84 10.99 17.40 -10.30
C GLN A 84 11.19 18.83 -9.78
N CYS A 85 10.62 19.17 -8.63
CA CYS A 85 10.79 20.51 -8.02
C CYS A 85 12.21 20.78 -7.54
N LEU A 86 12.97 19.74 -7.22
CA LEU A 86 14.37 19.90 -6.88
C LEU A 86 15.22 20.17 -8.13
N ALA A 87 14.88 19.55 -9.27
CA ALA A 87 15.60 19.66 -10.53
C ALA A 87 15.22 20.90 -11.37
N GLU A 88 13.97 21.34 -11.31
CA GLU A 88 13.41 22.41 -12.13
C GLU A 88 13.02 23.62 -11.28
N ASP A 89 13.22 24.83 -11.82
CA ASP A 89 12.63 26.03 -11.22
C ASP A 89 11.15 26.12 -11.58
N ARG A 90 10.28 26.09 -10.57
CA ARG A 90 8.82 26.23 -10.72
C ARG A 90 8.20 25.28 -11.75
N PRO A 91 8.37 23.95 -11.60
CA PRO A 91 7.83 22.97 -12.54
C PRO A 91 6.30 23.04 -12.64
N VAL A 92 5.77 22.65 -13.80
CA VAL A 92 4.33 22.41 -13.98
C VAL A 92 4.05 20.93 -13.83
N TYR A 93 3.32 20.55 -12.79
CA TYR A 93 3.03 19.14 -12.56
C TYR A 93 1.92 18.64 -13.48
N ALA A 94 2.19 17.54 -14.18
CA ALA A 94 1.19 16.82 -14.93
C ALA A 94 0.09 16.28 -13.99
N PRO A 95 -1.20 16.36 -14.37
CA PRO A 95 -2.27 15.74 -13.60
C PRO A 95 -2.15 14.22 -13.66
N MET A 96 -2.43 13.55 -12.53
CA MET A 96 -2.65 12.10 -12.52
C MET A 96 -4.10 11.83 -12.90
N ASP A 97 -4.34 11.07 -13.98
CA ASP A 97 -5.68 10.61 -14.34
C ASP A 97 -6.16 9.52 -13.38
N ARG A 98 -6.63 9.96 -12.21
CA ARG A 98 -7.02 9.10 -11.09
C ARG A 98 -8.05 8.06 -11.52
N THR A 99 -9.05 8.48 -12.29
CA THR A 99 -10.17 7.66 -12.73
C THR A 99 -9.83 6.78 -13.92
N GLY A 100 -9.07 7.29 -14.89
CA GLY A 100 -8.66 6.49 -16.05
C GLY A 100 -7.68 5.38 -15.68
N ARG A 101 -6.76 5.64 -14.73
CA ARG A 101 -5.82 4.62 -14.24
C ARG A 101 -6.48 3.37 -13.69
N VAL A 102 -7.61 3.51 -12.98
CA VAL A 102 -8.36 2.35 -12.46
C VAL A 102 -8.64 1.34 -13.57
N LYS A 103 -9.11 1.82 -14.73
CA LYS A 103 -9.43 0.98 -15.89
C LYS A 103 -8.19 0.57 -16.68
N GLN A 104 -7.25 1.50 -16.89
CA GLN A 104 -6.03 1.27 -17.68
C GLN A 104 -5.12 0.22 -17.03
N GLU A 105 -4.93 0.33 -15.71
CA GLU A 105 -4.07 -0.54 -14.89
C GLU A 105 -4.84 -1.72 -14.27
N LYS A 106 -6.15 -1.82 -14.55
CA LYS A 106 -7.04 -2.90 -14.09
C LYS A 106 -6.92 -3.13 -12.58
N TYR A 107 -7.12 -2.08 -11.79
CA TYR A 107 -6.95 -2.13 -10.33
C TYR A 107 -7.73 -3.28 -9.68
N GLU A 108 -8.93 -3.56 -10.19
CA GLU A 108 -9.79 -4.64 -9.73
C GLU A 108 -9.20 -6.04 -9.92
N ASN A 109 -8.15 -6.20 -10.73
CA ASN A 109 -7.47 -7.46 -11.02
C ASN A 109 -6.08 -7.58 -10.38
N GLN A 110 -5.59 -6.54 -9.71
CA GLN A 110 -4.29 -6.54 -9.05
C GLN A 110 -4.27 -7.55 -7.88
N ASP A 111 -3.08 -8.05 -7.52
CA ASP A 111 -2.89 -8.90 -6.33
C ASP A 111 -2.89 -8.03 -5.06
N PRO A 112 -3.82 -8.26 -4.10
CA PRO A 112 -3.85 -7.53 -2.84
C PRO A 112 -2.54 -7.58 -2.05
N MET A 113 -1.81 -8.70 -2.10
CA MET A 113 -0.54 -8.85 -1.37
C MET A 113 0.56 -7.98 -1.96
N GLU A 114 0.65 -7.93 -3.29
CA GLU A 114 1.62 -7.09 -3.99
C GLU A 114 1.32 -5.59 -3.77
N VAL A 115 0.04 -5.20 -3.85
CA VAL A 115 -0.40 -3.83 -3.58
C VAL A 115 -0.08 -3.44 -2.13
N ALA A 116 -0.35 -4.31 -1.16
CA ALA A 116 -0.03 -4.08 0.24
C ALA A 116 1.48 -3.90 0.47
N ALA A 117 2.30 -4.77 -0.10
CA ALA A 117 3.77 -4.65 -0.03
C ALA A 117 4.26 -3.33 -0.66
N ALA A 118 3.68 -2.95 -1.81
CA ALA A 118 4.00 -1.69 -2.49
C ALA A 118 3.62 -0.45 -1.66
N LEU A 119 2.48 -0.46 -0.96
CA LEU A 119 2.08 0.64 -0.07
C LEU A 119 3.15 0.94 0.99
N VAL A 120 3.66 -0.10 1.66
CA VAL A 120 4.69 0.06 2.69
C VAL A 120 6.00 0.54 2.08
N ARG A 121 6.42 -0.03 0.95
CA ARG A 121 7.66 0.35 0.26
C ARG A 121 7.60 1.81 -0.22
N PHE A 122 6.57 2.17 -0.96
CA PHE A 122 6.46 3.51 -1.55
C PHE A 122 6.25 4.59 -0.48
N ALA A 123 5.60 4.27 0.64
CA ALA A 123 5.52 5.18 1.78
C ALA A 123 6.89 5.43 2.42
N LYS A 124 7.71 4.39 2.55
CA LYS A 124 9.10 4.54 3.03
C LYS A 124 9.93 5.36 2.05
N ASP A 125 9.81 5.12 0.76
CA ASP A 125 10.56 5.84 -0.28
C ASP A 125 10.16 7.32 -0.36
N PHE A 126 8.85 7.60 -0.27
CA PHE A 126 8.33 8.97 -0.16
C PHE A 126 8.84 9.63 1.13
N GLY A 127 8.74 8.92 2.25
CA GLY A 127 9.19 9.41 3.54
C GLY A 127 10.68 9.74 3.55
N ALA A 128 11.53 8.88 3.00
CA ALA A 128 12.96 9.12 2.87
C ALA A 128 13.25 10.39 2.04
N ALA A 129 12.57 10.55 0.90
CA ALA A 129 12.71 11.74 0.06
C ALA A 129 12.26 13.03 0.77
N ALA A 130 11.16 12.97 1.53
CA ALA A 130 10.64 14.13 2.25
C ALA A 130 11.48 14.52 3.47
N ARG A 131 12.05 13.54 4.18
CA ARG A 131 12.78 13.77 5.45
C ARG A 131 14.07 14.56 5.28
N VAL A 132 14.72 14.44 4.12
CA VAL A 132 16.01 15.07 3.83
C VAL A 132 15.89 16.50 3.28
N LEU A 133 14.66 16.97 3.00
CA LEU A 133 14.45 18.32 2.46
C LEU A 133 14.84 19.39 3.48
N THR A 134 15.69 20.31 3.05
CA THR A 134 16.10 21.48 3.83
C THR A 134 15.01 22.56 3.85
N PRO A 135 15.04 23.52 4.79
CA PRO A 135 14.06 24.61 4.82
C PRO A 135 13.94 25.42 3.51
N PRO A 136 15.05 25.77 2.81
CA PRO A 136 14.95 26.41 1.49
C PRO A 136 14.30 25.52 0.42
N GLU A 137 14.60 24.22 0.40
CA GLU A 137 13.97 23.28 -0.55
C GLU A 137 12.48 23.11 -0.27
N LEU A 138 12.09 23.04 1.00
CA LEU A 138 10.68 22.99 1.41
C LEU A 138 9.87 24.20 0.95
N ALA A 139 10.53 25.35 0.74
CA ALA A 139 9.93 26.57 0.22
C ALA A 139 9.86 26.63 -1.31
N LYS A 140 10.56 25.75 -2.04
CA LYS A 140 10.46 25.67 -3.51
C LYS A 140 9.03 25.43 -3.94
N LEU A 141 8.63 26.10 -5.03
CA LEU A 141 7.28 26.09 -5.55
C LEU A 141 7.21 25.26 -6.82
N GLY A 142 6.10 24.54 -7.00
CA GLY A 142 5.68 23.98 -8.28
C GLY A 142 4.21 24.32 -8.54
N LEU A 143 3.83 24.38 -9.81
CA LEU A 143 2.47 24.67 -10.24
C LEU A 143 1.63 23.39 -10.16
N TYR A 144 0.91 23.23 -9.06
CA TYR A 144 0.10 22.05 -8.74
C TYR A 144 -1.29 22.15 -9.33
N ASN A 145 -1.83 21.02 -9.80
CA ASN A 145 -2.99 20.99 -10.68
C ASN A 145 -4.36 20.80 -9.99
N TYR A 146 -4.41 20.75 -8.66
CA TYR A 146 -5.64 20.47 -7.88
C TYR A 146 -5.78 21.42 -6.67
N PRO A 147 -7.00 21.93 -6.37
CA PRO A 147 -8.26 21.72 -7.09
C PRO A 147 -8.32 22.58 -8.36
N VAL A 148 -7.51 23.64 -8.41
CA VAL A 148 -7.20 24.45 -9.59
C VAL A 148 -5.70 24.65 -9.67
N ARG A 149 -5.20 25.04 -10.84
CA ARG A 149 -3.76 25.15 -11.09
C ARG A 149 -3.18 26.34 -10.30
N MET A 150 -2.37 26.10 -9.27
CA MET A 150 -1.79 27.14 -8.40
C MET A 150 -0.40 26.78 -7.87
N PRO A 151 0.47 27.77 -7.60
CA PRO A 151 1.75 27.52 -6.95
C PRO A 151 1.55 26.88 -5.56
N ARG A 152 2.24 25.76 -5.31
CA ARG A 152 2.30 25.08 -4.01
C ARG A 152 3.74 24.76 -3.67
N SER A 153 4.07 24.88 -2.39
CA SER A 153 5.42 24.54 -1.90
C SER A 153 5.59 23.03 -1.72
N LEU A 154 6.84 22.55 -1.68
CA LEU A 154 7.12 21.16 -1.31
C LEU A 154 6.60 20.80 0.08
N SER A 155 6.67 21.75 1.02
CA SER A 155 6.06 21.63 2.36
C SER A 155 4.55 21.37 2.29
N TRP A 156 3.86 21.99 1.34
CA TRP A 156 2.44 21.73 1.06
C TRP A 156 2.22 20.37 0.39
N VAL A 157 3.06 20.00 -0.60
CA VAL A 157 2.98 18.71 -1.31
C VAL A 157 3.09 17.54 -0.33
N VAL A 158 4.01 17.61 0.64
CA VAL A 158 4.16 16.57 1.68
C VAL A 158 2.93 16.47 2.56
N ARG A 159 2.39 17.60 3.03
CA ARG A 159 1.15 17.61 3.84
C ARG A 159 -0.06 17.12 3.08
N HIS A 160 -0.19 17.56 1.83
CA HIS A 160 -1.29 17.12 0.99
C HIS A 160 -1.20 15.62 0.72
N THR A 161 0.01 15.06 0.50
CA THR A 161 0.17 13.61 0.37
C THR A 161 -0.28 12.90 1.66
N ALA A 162 0.09 13.39 2.84
CA ALA A 162 -0.39 12.83 4.10
C ALA A 162 -1.92 12.89 4.24
N HIS A 163 -2.53 13.99 3.81
CA HIS A 163 -3.98 14.14 3.75
C HIS A 163 -4.62 13.08 2.83
N GLU A 164 -4.12 12.90 1.60
CA GLU A 164 -4.67 11.91 0.66
C GLU A 164 -4.59 10.49 1.22
N ILE A 165 -3.48 10.12 1.88
CA ILE A 165 -3.35 8.80 2.52
C ILE A 165 -4.32 8.66 3.69
N GLN A 166 -4.43 9.66 4.56
CA GLN A 166 -5.38 9.61 5.68
C GLN A 166 -6.83 9.48 5.20
N HIS A 167 -7.18 10.23 4.15
CA HIS A 167 -8.52 10.23 3.57
C HIS A 167 -8.87 8.86 2.98
N HIS A 168 -8.00 8.31 2.13
CA HIS A 168 -8.27 7.01 1.50
C HIS A 168 -8.06 5.82 2.43
N ARG A 169 -7.28 5.97 3.51
CA ARG A 169 -7.29 5.01 4.62
C ARG A 169 -8.69 4.90 5.23
N HIS A 170 -9.39 6.02 5.43
CA HIS A 170 -10.76 5.99 5.94
C HIS A 170 -11.72 5.32 4.96
N ASP A 171 -11.55 5.56 3.65
CA ASP A 171 -12.33 4.86 2.62
C ASP A 171 -12.13 3.34 2.71
N ILE A 172 -10.88 2.87 2.69
CA ILE A 172 -10.54 1.43 2.75
C ILE A 172 -11.13 0.79 4.01
N ILE A 173 -10.86 1.35 5.19
CA ILE A 173 -11.31 0.78 6.46
C ILE A 173 -12.84 0.84 6.56
N GLY A 174 -13.45 1.94 6.15
CA GLY A 174 -14.90 2.12 6.20
C GLY A 174 -15.64 1.17 5.27
N ILE A 175 -15.08 0.87 4.09
CA ILE A 175 -15.65 -0.10 3.15
C ILE A 175 -15.53 -1.52 3.71
N LEU A 176 -14.34 -1.92 4.15
CA LEU A 176 -14.12 -3.25 4.71
C LEU A 176 -14.97 -3.50 5.96
N ALA A 177 -15.13 -2.50 6.83
CA ALA A 177 -15.99 -2.63 8.00
C ALA A 177 -17.48 -2.81 7.66
N LYS A 178 -17.93 -2.35 6.49
CA LYS A 178 -19.32 -2.55 6.02
C LYS A 178 -19.52 -3.89 5.32
N LEU A 179 -18.48 -4.42 4.66
CA LEU A 179 -18.56 -5.58 3.78
C LEU A 179 -18.02 -6.87 4.41
N GLU A 180 -17.07 -6.81 5.34
CA GLU A 180 -16.62 -7.99 6.08
C GLU A 180 -17.78 -8.56 6.92
N PRO A 181 -18.17 -9.83 6.73
CA PRO A 181 -19.18 -10.45 7.58
C PRO A 181 -18.68 -10.54 9.04
N PRO A 182 -19.58 -10.46 10.04
CA PRO A 182 -19.19 -10.57 11.44
C PRO A 182 -18.49 -11.91 11.70
N ILE A 183 -17.43 -11.88 12.52
CA ILE A 183 -16.74 -13.10 12.94
C ILE A 183 -17.70 -13.90 13.83
N VAL A 184 -18.27 -14.97 13.28
CA VAL A 184 -19.06 -15.94 14.05
C VAL A 184 -18.12 -17.07 14.49
N PRO A 185 -17.84 -17.23 15.79
CA PRO A 185 -17.04 -18.35 16.29
C PRO A 185 -17.70 -19.67 15.86
N LYS A 186 -16.91 -20.62 15.36
CA LYS A 186 -17.43 -21.99 15.16
C LYS A 186 -17.92 -22.51 16.51
N PRO A 187 -19.12 -23.11 16.60
CA PRO A 187 -19.58 -23.74 17.83
C PRO A 187 -18.56 -24.79 18.26
N LYS A 188 -18.23 -24.80 19.57
CA LYS A 188 -17.33 -25.80 20.15
C LYS A 188 -17.91 -27.19 19.84
N PRO A 189 -17.11 -28.16 19.38
CA PRO A 189 -17.59 -29.53 19.24
C PRO A 189 -18.22 -29.97 20.56
N VAL A 190 -19.47 -30.44 20.50
CA VAL A 190 -20.10 -31.06 21.66
C VAL A 190 -19.37 -32.37 21.86
N GLU A 191 -18.60 -32.47 22.94
CA GLU A 191 -18.04 -33.74 23.40
C GLU A 191 -19.24 -34.63 23.74
N VAL A 192 -19.48 -35.64 22.89
CA VAL A 192 -20.45 -36.69 23.20
C VAL A 192 -19.76 -37.55 24.23
N GLU A 193 -20.15 -37.38 25.50
CA GLU A 193 -19.79 -38.33 26.56
C GLU A 193 -20.41 -39.68 26.18
N THR A 194 -19.58 -40.59 25.68
CA THR A 194 -19.95 -41.99 25.60
C THR A 194 -20.00 -42.52 27.03
N GLU A 195 -21.21 -42.66 27.57
CA GLU A 195 -21.44 -43.43 28.79
C GLU A 195 -20.84 -44.83 28.59
N GLY A 196 -19.83 -45.14 29.39
CA GLY A 196 -19.11 -46.41 29.33
C GLY A 196 -20.01 -47.56 29.71
N GLU A 197 -20.20 -48.51 28.79
CA GLU A 197 -20.63 -49.85 29.14
C GLU A 197 -19.49 -50.53 29.91
N THR A 198 -19.76 -50.85 31.17
CA THR A 198 -18.93 -51.72 31.99
C THR A 198 -19.08 -53.15 31.50
N GLU A 199 -18.03 -53.70 30.87
CA GLU A 199 -17.83 -55.15 30.78
C GLU A 199 -16.60 -55.57 31.58
N THR A 200 -16.83 -56.58 32.42
CA THR A 200 -15.90 -57.22 33.36
C THR A 200 -15.09 -58.33 32.70
N ASP A 201 -13.81 -58.37 33.09
CA ASP A 201 -12.88 -59.51 33.23
C ASP A 201 -12.51 -60.39 32.03
N GLY A 202 -11.20 -60.57 31.85
CA GLY A 202 -10.60 -61.56 30.96
C GLY A 202 -9.07 -61.48 30.87
N GLU A 203 -8.40 -61.90 31.94
CA GLU A 203 -6.94 -62.09 32.02
C GLU A 203 -6.40 -63.06 30.95
N THR A 204 -5.24 -62.75 30.35
CA THR A 204 -4.15 -63.72 30.09
C THR A 204 -2.89 -62.99 29.64
N ALA A 205 -1.75 -63.47 30.15
CA ALA A 205 -0.42 -62.93 30.00
C ALA A 205 0.38 -63.62 28.86
N GLU A 206 1.56 -63.03 28.59
CA GLU A 206 2.84 -63.63 28.12
C GLU A 206 3.37 -63.22 26.73
N GLY A 207 4.70 -63.00 26.69
CA GLY A 207 5.57 -63.04 25.51
C GLY A 207 6.18 -61.68 25.09
N GLU A 208 7.26 -61.17 25.68
CA GLU A 208 8.69 -61.54 25.47
C GLU A 208 9.37 -60.85 24.25
N THR A 209 10.23 -59.85 24.55
CA THR A 209 11.51 -59.42 23.88
C THR A 209 11.48 -59.02 22.37
N ALA A 210 12.41 -58.30 21.73
CA ALA A 210 13.72 -57.74 22.02
C ALA A 210 13.98 -56.56 21.05
N GLU A 211 14.87 -55.65 21.46
CA GLU A 211 15.95 -54.93 20.74
C GLU A 211 15.96 -54.75 19.20
N GLY A 212 16.48 -53.60 18.76
CA GLY A 212 16.89 -53.30 17.38
C GLY A 212 16.81 -51.79 17.09
N GLU A 213 17.75 -50.99 17.57
CA GLU A 213 18.94 -50.52 16.83
C GLU A 213 18.75 -49.14 16.19
N THR A 214 19.75 -48.31 16.45
CA THR A 214 20.04 -46.95 16.00
C THR A 214 20.63 -46.93 14.59
N GLU A 215 20.44 -45.85 13.83
CA GLU A 215 21.42 -45.22 12.90
C GLU A 215 20.72 -43.98 12.28
N THR A 216 21.06 -42.75 12.67
CA THR A 216 22.12 -41.83 12.16
C THR A 216 22.03 -41.41 10.69
N GLU A 217 21.86 -40.09 10.54
CA GLU A 217 22.51 -39.14 9.62
C GLU A 217 22.43 -39.35 8.09
N ALA A 218 21.98 -38.30 7.40
CA ALA A 218 22.75 -37.72 6.30
C ALA A 218 22.29 -36.28 5.99
N GLU A 219 23.16 -35.33 6.28
CA GLU A 219 23.19 -33.99 5.71
C GLU A 219 23.40 -34.06 4.19
N GLY A 220 22.88 -33.06 3.48
CA GLY A 220 23.08 -32.89 2.04
C GLY A 220 22.91 -31.43 1.66
N GLU A 221 23.92 -30.62 1.99
CA GLU A 221 24.07 -29.24 1.54
C GLU A 221 25.07 -29.18 0.37
N SER A 222 24.73 -28.46 -0.70
CA SER A 222 25.64 -27.84 -1.72
C SER A 222 24.83 -27.31 -2.93
N PRO A 223 25.33 -26.35 -3.74
CA PRO A 223 25.43 -24.93 -3.41
C PRO A 223 24.88 -24.00 -4.53
N GLU A 224 24.87 -22.70 -4.24
CA GLU A 224 24.67 -21.58 -5.18
C GLU A 224 25.53 -21.67 -6.44
N ALA A 225 24.94 -21.28 -7.58
CA ALA A 225 25.65 -20.77 -8.73
C ALA A 225 25.18 -19.33 -9.00
N ALA A 226 26.06 -18.37 -8.73
CA ALA A 226 25.94 -16.98 -9.11
C ALA A 226 26.18 -16.83 -10.63
N GLU A 227 25.29 -16.13 -11.32
CA GLU A 227 25.54 -15.65 -12.67
C GLU A 227 25.49 -14.12 -12.69
N SER A 228 26.67 -13.55 -12.82
CA SER A 228 26.98 -12.14 -13.03
C SER A 228 26.59 -11.70 -14.45
N VAL A 229 25.66 -10.75 -14.55
CA VAL A 229 25.32 -10.05 -15.80
C VAL A 229 25.98 -8.67 -15.79
N GLN A 230 26.86 -8.41 -16.77
CA GLN A 230 27.45 -7.10 -17.05
C GLN A 230 26.47 -6.20 -17.85
N PRO A 231 26.54 -4.86 -17.71
CA PRO A 231 25.60 -3.96 -18.35
C PRO A 231 25.95 -3.72 -19.84
N ALA A 232 24.92 -3.66 -20.68
CA ALA A 232 25.03 -3.23 -22.08
C ALA A 232 25.01 -1.69 -22.17
N GLU A 233 25.88 -1.17 -23.04
CA GLU A 233 26.12 0.24 -23.33
C GLU A 233 24.95 0.91 -24.10
N SER A 234 24.77 2.20 -23.83
CA SER A 234 23.86 3.12 -24.54
C SER A 234 24.40 3.48 -25.94
N PRO A 235 23.53 3.66 -26.95
CA PRO A 235 23.90 4.45 -28.11
C PRO A 235 23.49 5.93 -27.94
N GLU A 236 24.43 6.74 -28.39
CA GLU A 236 24.47 8.20 -28.48
C GLU A 236 23.33 8.83 -29.30
N SER A 237 23.16 10.12 -29.00
CA SER A 237 22.33 11.14 -29.64
C SER A 237 22.47 11.23 -31.16
N ALA A 238 21.36 11.54 -31.83
CA ALA A 238 21.36 12.18 -33.14
C ALA A 238 20.49 13.44 -33.13
N ASP A 239 21.08 14.47 -33.72
CA ASP A 239 20.70 15.87 -33.81
C ASP A 239 19.31 16.20 -34.40
N ALA A 240 18.80 17.32 -33.88
CA ALA A 240 18.16 18.47 -34.52
C ALA A 240 17.37 18.31 -35.83
N ASP A 241 16.15 18.88 -35.83
CA ASP A 241 15.72 19.80 -36.89
C ASP A 241 14.74 20.86 -36.32
N PRO A 242 14.73 22.10 -36.84
CA PRO A 242 14.31 23.30 -36.12
C PRO A 242 12.84 23.67 -36.32
N ASP A 243 12.34 24.39 -35.31
CA ASP A 243 11.16 25.25 -35.34
C ASP A 243 11.34 26.42 -36.33
N PRO A 244 10.41 26.63 -37.28
CA PRO A 244 10.34 27.87 -38.03
C PRO A 244 8.97 28.55 -37.87
N ALA A 245 8.72 29.29 -36.78
CA ALA A 245 7.77 30.41 -36.85
C ALA A 245 7.83 31.40 -35.66
N ARG A 246 8.62 32.48 -35.81
CA ARG A 246 8.31 33.94 -35.58
C ARG A 246 9.55 34.74 -35.13
N PRO A 247 9.58 36.09 -35.18
CA PRO A 247 8.60 37.08 -35.68
C PRO A 247 9.22 38.22 -36.53
N ILE A 248 8.39 39.17 -36.97
CA ILE A 248 8.73 40.61 -36.92
C ILE A 248 7.85 41.22 -35.82
#